data_AF-A0A167W9T4-F1
#
_entry.id   AF-A0A167W9T4-F1
#
_cell.length_a   1.000
_cell.length_b   1.000
_cell.length_c   1.000
_cell.angle_alpha   90.00
_cell.angle_beta   90.00
_cell.angle_gamma   90.00
#
_symmetry.space_group_name_H-M   'P 1'
#
loop_
_entity.id
_entity.type
_entity.pdbx_description
1 polymer ?
#
loop_
_entity_poly.entity_id
_entity_poly.type
_entity_poly.pdbx_seq_one_letter_code
_entity_poly.pdbx_strand_id
1 'polypeptide(L)'
;MLSAHSKAPSQLNIPSANNVVLVSLGTNLEVILNGTLKATNSTWQLLQFHFHTPFEHHVDLAHHEAERYTIFTASDADEMRSNCAVLATSVLFARCLVLP
;
A
#
# COMPACT_ATOMS: atom_id res chain seq x y z
N MET A 1 17.22 26.10 16.21
CA MET A 1 16.39 26.17 14.99
C MET A 1 16.26 24.75 14.45
N LEU A 2 15.07 24.14 14.57
CA LEU A 2 14.79 22.84 13.97
C LEU A 2 14.53 23.06 12.47
N SER A 3 15.40 22.50 11.62
CA SER A 3 15.17 22.47 10.17
C SER A 3 13.97 21.56 9.90
N ALA A 4 12.82 22.16 9.60
CA ALA A 4 11.71 21.45 9.02
C ALA A 4 12.15 20.96 7.63
N HIS A 5 12.45 19.68 7.51
CA HIS A 5 12.53 19.02 6.21
C HIS A 5 11.10 19.02 5.65
N SER A 6 10.78 19.98 4.78
CA SER A 6 9.55 19.93 3.99
C SER A 6 9.70 18.78 2.99
N LYS A 7 9.45 17.55 3.45
CA LYS A 7 9.33 16.39 2.58
C LYS A 7 8.10 16.65 1.72
N ALA A 8 8.28 16.79 0.41
CA ALA A 8 7.15 16.87 -0.51
C ALA A 8 6.19 15.70 -0.21
N PRO A 9 4.87 15.96 -0.08
CA PRO A 9 3.93 14.92 0.28
C PRO A 9 3.94 13.83 -0.78
N SER A 10 3.89 12.57 -0.33
CA SER A 10 3.72 11.45 -1.25
C SER A 10 2.36 11.52 -1.92
N GLN A 11 2.32 11.42 -3.25
CA GLN A 11 1.10 11.51 -4.04
C GLN A 11 0.71 10.13 -4.57
N LEU A 12 -0.36 9.57 -4.01
CA LEU A 12 -0.98 8.35 -4.52
C LEU A 12 -2.02 8.71 -5.59
N ASN A 13 -1.90 8.11 -6.76
CA ASN A 13 -2.88 8.23 -7.84
C ASN A 13 -3.33 6.83 -8.26
N ILE A 14 -4.58 6.50 -7.91
CA ILE A 14 -5.24 5.27 -8.36
C ILE A 14 -6.45 5.73 -9.19
N PRO A 15 -6.39 5.65 -10.53
CA PRO A 15 -7.51 6.05 -11.37
C PRO A 15 -8.73 5.17 -11.11
N SER A 16 -9.93 5.73 -11.32
CA SER A 16 -11.15 4.93 -11.34
C SER A 16 -11.02 3.84 -12.41
N ALA A 17 -11.31 2.60 -12.04
CA ALA A 17 -11.22 1.45 -12.91
C ALA A 17 -12.50 0.62 -12.81
N ASN A 18 -12.98 0.18 -13.97
CA ASN A 18 -14.07 -0.80 -14.08
C ASN A 18 -13.48 -2.15 -14.44
N ASN A 19 -14.20 -3.24 -14.13
CA ASN A 19 -13.83 -4.60 -14.50
C ASN A 19 -12.44 -5.03 -13.99
N VAL A 20 -12.07 -4.55 -12.80
CA VAL A 20 -10.84 -5.00 -12.11
C VAL A 20 -10.95 -6.47 -11.75
N VAL A 21 -9.80 -7.17 -11.76
CA VAL A 21 -9.75 -8.58 -11.43
C VAL A 21 -9.56 -8.74 -9.92
N LEU A 22 -10.46 -9.50 -9.30
CA LEU A 22 -10.37 -9.96 -7.92
C LEU A 22 -10.04 -11.46 -7.92
N VAL A 23 -8.93 -11.85 -7.30
CA VAL A 23 -8.47 -13.24 -7.26
C VAL A 23 -8.40 -13.73 -5.82
N SER A 24 -8.96 -14.91 -5.57
CA SER A 24 -8.72 -15.66 -4.34
C SER A 24 -7.55 -16.61 -4.57
N LEU A 25 -6.46 -16.42 -3.83
CA LEU A 25 -5.25 -17.24 -3.95
C LEU A 25 -5.19 -18.38 -2.91
N GLY A 26 -6.25 -18.56 -2.13
CA GLY A 26 -6.31 -19.52 -1.01
C GLY A 26 -5.59 -19.04 0.26
N THR A 27 -4.67 -18.08 0.14
CA THR A 27 -3.98 -17.43 1.27
C THR A 27 -4.44 -16.00 1.52
N ASN A 28 -4.80 -15.28 0.45
CA ASN A 28 -5.29 -13.91 0.52
C ASN A 28 -6.35 -13.66 -0.57
N LEU A 29 -6.90 -12.45 -0.51
CA LEU A 29 -7.73 -11.88 -1.57
C LEU A 29 -6.98 -10.72 -2.19
N GLU A 30 -6.74 -10.78 -3.51
CA GLU A 30 -5.91 -9.82 -4.25
C GLU A 30 -6.72 -9.11 -5.34
N VAL A 31 -6.53 -7.80 -5.46
CA VAL A 31 -7.07 -6.96 -6.53
C VAL A 31 -5.93 -6.47 -7.41
N ILE A 32 -6.03 -6.77 -8.71
CA ILE A 32 -5.05 -6.35 -9.72
C ILE A 32 -5.55 -5.07 -10.38
N LEU A 33 -4.77 -4.00 -10.27
CA LEU A 33 -5.11 -2.68 -10.79
C LEU A 33 -3.88 -1.80 -11.01
N ASN A 34 -4.02 -0.82 -11.91
CA ASN A 34 -2.98 0.16 -12.19
C ASN A 34 -3.10 1.41 -11.32
N GLY A 35 -1.97 2.07 -11.12
CA GLY A 35 -1.85 3.30 -10.35
C GLY A 35 -0.39 3.66 -10.15
N THR A 36 -0.14 4.79 -9.51
CA THR A 36 1.22 5.29 -9.27
C THR A 36 1.33 5.90 -7.88
N LEU A 37 2.48 5.75 -7.24
CA LEU A 37 2.86 6.50 -6.04
C LEU A 37 4.11 7.32 -6.35
N LYS A 38 4.00 8.64 -6.23
CA LYS A 38 5.14 9.54 -6.27
C LYS A 38 5.61 9.81 -4.84
N ALA A 39 6.85 9.47 -4.53
CA ALA A 39 7.44 9.68 -3.21
C ALA A 39 8.79 10.37 -3.36
N THR A 40 8.89 11.61 -2.87
CA THR A 40 10.12 12.42 -2.96
C THR A 40 10.61 12.56 -4.41
N ASN A 41 11.57 11.72 -4.83
CA ASN A 41 12.19 11.76 -6.16
C ASN A 41 11.96 10.50 -6.99
N SER A 42 11.16 9.54 -6.49
CA SER A 42 10.94 8.26 -7.14
C SER A 42 9.47 8.08 -7.51
N THR A 43 9.24 7.50 -8.69
CA THR A 43 7.91 7.03 -9.09
C THR A 43 7.84 5.52 -8.94
N TRP A 44 6.71 5.06 -8.39
CA TRP A 44 6.43 3.65 -8.14
C TRP A 44 5.14 3.26 -8.82
N GLN A 45 5.13 2.12 -9.51
CA GLN A 45 3.96 1.59 -10.21
C GLN A 45 3.22 0.62 -9.30
N LEU A 46 1.93 0.85 -9.12
CA LEU A 46 1.03 -0.05 -8.42
C LEU A 46 0.86 -1.34 -9.24
N LEU A 47 1.00 -2.48 -8.57
CA LEU A 47 0.76 -3.80 -9.16
C LEU A 47 -0.56 -4.40 -8.68
N GLN A 48 -0.78 -4.35 -7.37
CA GLN A 48 -1.93 -4.94 -6.71
C GLN A 48 -2.13 -4.34 -5.32
N PHE A 49 -3.31 -4.60 -4.74
CA PHE A 49 -3.43 -4.65 -3.29
C PHE A 49 -4.07 -5.95 -2.85
N HIS A 50 -3.75 -6.41 -1.65
CA HIS A 50 -4.33 -7.61 -1.07
C HIS A 50 -4.62 -7.43 0.42
N PHE A 51 -5.47 -8.31 0.94
CA PHE A 51 -5.94 -8.27 2.32
C PHE A 51 -5.43 -9.48 3.11
N HIS A 52 -5.14 -9.24 4.39
CA HIS A 52 -4.92 -10.26 5.39
C HIS A 52 -5.93 -10.10 6.54
N THR A 53 -6.38 -11.25 7.04
CA THR A 53 -7.18 -11.37 8.27
C THR A 53 -6.67 -12.60 9.04
N PRO A 54 -6.23 -12.46 10.30
CA PRO A 54 -6.09 -11.20 11.04
C PRO A 54 -5.02 -10.26 10.44
N PHE A 55 -4.98 -9.02 10.92
CA PHE A 55 -3.88 -8.08 10.67
C PHE A 55 -2.49 -8.67 11.02
N GLU A 56 -1.42 -8.10 10.46
CA GLU A 56 -0.04 -8.56 10.69
C GLU A 56 0.77 -7.54 11.50
N HIS A 57 0.72 -6.24 11.14
CA HIS A 57 1.46 -5.19 11.82
C HIS A 57 0.82 -4.75 13.13
N HIS A 58 1.62 -4.69 14.20
CA HIS A 58 1.16 -4.21 15.50
C HIS A 58 1.64 -2.77 15.74
N VAL A 59 0.69 -1.87 16.01
CA VAL A 59 0.98 -0.49 16.45
C VAL A 59 0.61 -0.40 17.92
N ASP A 60 1.57 -0.05 18.77
CA ASP A 60 1.38 0.05 20.23
C ASP A 60 0.73 -1.19 20.86
N LEU A 61 1.01 -2.37 20.30
CA LEU A 61 0.44 -3.67 20.69
C LEU A 61 -1.10 -3.76 20.55
N ALA A 62 -1.72 -2.83 19.83
CA ALA A 62 -3.15 -2.82 19.59
C ALA A 62 -3.57 -3.90 18.58
N HIS A 63 -4.79 -4.41 18.77
CA HIS A 63 -5.43 -5.35 17.86
C HIS A 63 -6.20 -4.63 16.75
N HIS A 64 -6.11 -5.16 15.53
CA HIS A 64 -6.90 -4.73 14.37
C HIS A 64 -7.56 -5.95 13.71
N GLU A 65 -8.66 -5.76 13.00
CA GLU A 65 -9.42 -6.89 12.43
C GLU A 65 -8.79 -7.39 11.13
N ALA A 66 -8.25 -6.46 10.33
CA ALA A 66 -7.69 -6.75 9.03
C ALA A 66 -6.57 -5.77 8.67
N GLU A 67 -5.79 -6.13 7.66
CA GLU A 67 -4.78 -5.28 7.07
C GLU A 67 -4.81 -5.37 5.54
N ARG A 68 -4.63 -4.25 4.85
CA ARG A 68 -4.47 -4.23 3.39
C ARG A 68 -3.08 -3.75 3.03
N TYR A 69 -2.37 -4.54 2.25
CA TYR A 69 -1.11 -4.15 1.62
C TYR A 69 -1.36 -3.67 0.19
N THR A 70 -0.77 -2.53 -0.16
CA THR A 70 -0.72 -2.00 -1.52
C THR A 70 0.72 -2.11 -2.03
N ILE A 71 0.94 -2.86 -3.11
CA ILE A 71 2.27 -3.26 -3.56
C ILE A 71 2.66 -2.47 -4.80
N PHE A 72 3.82 -1.84 -4.74
CA PHE A 72 4.40 -1.07 -5.83
C PHE A 72 5.79 -1.61 -6.21
N THR A 73 6.14 -1.43 -7.47
CA THR A 73 7.51 -1.66 -7.98
C THR A 73 8.09 -0.37 -8.54
N ALA A 74 9.42 -0.22 -8.49
CA ALA A 74 10.08 0.95 -9.04
C ALA A 74 9.84 1.05 -10.56
N SER A 75 9.47 2.24 -11.05
CA SER A 75 9.47 2.55 -12.49
C SER A 75 10.80 3.08 -13.00
N ASP A 76 11.68 3.53 -12.11
CA ASP A 76 12.89 4.26 -12.47
C ASP A 76 14.07 3.31 -12.65
N ALA A 77 14.81 3.48 -13.76
CA ALA A 77 15.89 2.58 -14.16
C ALA A 77 17.03 2.47 -13.11
N ASP A 78 17.25 3.51 -12.31
CA ASP A 78 18.26 3.51 -11.25
C ASP A 78 17.83 2.69 -10.02
N GLU A 79 16.54 2.63 -9.71
CA GLU A 79 16.01 1.77 -8.63
C GLU A 79 15.80 0.32 -9.13
N MET A 80 15.48 0.14 -10.42
CA MET A 80 15.45 -1.18 -11.08
C MET A 80 16.82 -1.87 -11.14
N ARG A 81 17.93 -1.14 -10.98
CA ARG A 81 19.29 -1.74 -10.85
C ARG A 81 19.44 -2.57 -9.57
N SER A 82 18.60 -2.34 -8.57
CA SER A 82 18.34 -3.33 -7.52
C SER A 82 17.16 -4.18 -8.00
N ASN A 83 17.40 -5.43 -8.41
CA ASN A 83 16.41 -6.35 -8.98
C ASN A 83 15.17 -6.67 -8.08
N CYS A 84 14.91 -5.91 -7.01
CA CYS A 84 13.91 -6.18 -5.99
C CYS A 84 13.36 -4.91 -5.29
N ALA A 85 13.43 -3.73 -5.90
CA ALA A 85 12.80 -2.54 -5.30
C ALA A 85 11.27 -2.69 -5.28
N VAL A 86 10.76 -3.15 -4.14
CA VAL A 86 9.33 -3.27 -3.83
C VAL A 86 9.03 -2.33 -2.67
N LEU A 87 8.00 -1.51 -2.87
CA LEU A 87 7.43 -0.69 -1.81
C LEU A 87 6.06 -1.26 -1.47
N ALA A 88 5.84 -1.57 -0.19
CA ALA A 88 4.54 -1.98 0.32
C ALA A 88 4.03 -0.90 1.28
N THR A 89 2.77 -0.49 1.13
CA THR A 89 2.09 0.35 2.11
C THR A 89 0.96 -0.43 2.76
N SER A 90 0.83 -0.33 4.08
CA SER A 90 -0.23 -1.01 4.82
C SER A 90 -1.28 -0.04 5.35
N VAL A 91 -2.51 -0.55 5.47
CA VAL A 91 -3.63 0.11 6.15
C VAL A 91 -4.25 -0.88 7.11
N LEU A 92 -4.31 -0.52 8.40
CA LEU A 92 -4.94 -1.30 9.45
C LEU A 92 -6.43 -0.94 9.55
N PHE A 93 -7.29 -1.96 9.59
CA PHE A 93 -8.73 -1.79 9.73
C PHE A 93 -9.14 -2.09 11.17
N ALA A 94 -9.65 -1.07 11.85
CA ALA A 94 -10.24 -1.20 13.17
C ALA A 94 -11.77 -1.32 13.06
N ARG A 95 -12.36 -2.16 13.90
CA ARG A 95 -13.81 -2.20 14.05
C ARG A 95 -14.29 -0.91 14.71
N CYS A 96 -15.17 -0.17 14.05
CA CYS A 96 -15.90 0.91 14.69
C CYS A 96 -17.02 0.29 15.54
N LEU A 97 -16.82 0.22 16.86
CA LEU A 97 -17.89 -0.12 17.79
C LEU A 97 -18.84 1.10 17.86
N VAL A 98 -19.93 1.06 17.11
CA VAL A 98 -21.08 1.92 17.38
C VAL A 98 -21.67 1.41 18.69
N LEU A 99 -21.31 2.06 19.80
CA LEU A 99 -21.96 1.79 21.08
C LEU A 99 -23.44 2.22 20.95
N PRO A 100 -24.39 1.39 21.39
CA PRO A 100 -25.80 1.75 21.40
C PRO A 100 -26.09 2.95 22.30
#